data_AF-A0A533WKZ3-F1
#
_entry.id   AF-A0A533WKZ3-F1
#
_cell.length_a   1.000
_cell.length_b   1.000
_cell.length_c   1.000
_cell.angle_alpha   90.00
_cell.angle_beta   90.00
_cell.angle_gamma   90.00
#
_symmetry.space_group_name_H-M   'P 1'
#
loop_
_entity.id
_entity.type
_entity.pdbx_description
1 polymer ?
#
loop_
_entity_poly.entity_id
_entity_poly.type
_entity_poly.pdbx_seq_one_letter_code
_entity_poly.pdbx_strand_id
1 'polypeptide(L)'
;MMSGNQPGRIPFETHLEKLKEPARTIMVDLRNFVKSLGGNVLEEVRPHRVVYAKTMNFRTFLDIEPAGDSLVLSIRTGRVAPPVTL
;
A
#
# COMPACT_ATOMS: atom_id res chain seq x y z
N MET A 1 12.06 -1.05 -19.31
CA MET A 1 12.21 -2.13 -18.33
C MET A 1 10.90 -2.91 -18.30
N MET A 2 10.97 -4.22 -18.51
CA MET A 2 9.82 -5.07 -18.82
C MET A 2 8.87 -5.21 -17.62
N SER A 3 7.61 -4.75 -17.78
CA SER A 3 6.52 -5.08 -16.87
C SER A 3 6.16 -6.55 -17.09
N GLY A 4 6.71 -7.44 -16.26
CA GLY A 4 6.37 -8.85 -16.28
C GLY A 4 4.92 -9.03 -15.84
N ASN A 5 4.04 -9.33 -16.79
CA ASN A 5 2.69 -9.80 -16.51
C ASN A 5 2.79 -11.22 -15.91
N GLN A 6 2.92 -11.29 -14.59
CA GLN A 6 2.84 -12.55 -13.85
C GLN A 6 1.36 -12.90 -13.63
N PRO A 7 0.88 -14.07 -14.09
CA PRO A 7 -0.49 -14.50 -13.86
C PRO A 7 -0.77 -14.58 -12.36
N GLY A 8 -1.80 -13.87 -11.89
CA GLY A 8 -2.21 -13.81 -10.47
C GLY A 8 -1.86 -12.52 -9.73
N ARG A 9 -1.18 -11.55 -10.37
CA ARG A 9 -0.89 -10.25 -9.75
C ARG A 9 -2.05 -9.27 -9.95
N ILE A 10 -2.65 -8.81 -8.86
CA ILE A 10 -3.74 -7.84 -8.87
C ILE A 10 -3.14 -6.44 -9.14
N PRO A 11 -3.65 -5.68 -10.13
CA PRO A 11 -3.24 -4.29 -10.34
C PRO A 11 -3.64 -3.39 -9.17
N PHE A 12 -2.84 -2.37 -8.89
CA PHE A 12 -3.19 -1.37 -7.86
C PHE A 12 -4.51 -0.68 -8.18
N GLU A 13 -4.75 -0.45 -9.46
CA GLU A 13 -5.89 0.27 -10.00
C GLU A 13 -7.23 -0.40 -9.63
N THR A 14 -7.24 -1.72 -9.44
CA THR A 14 -8.42 -2.47 -8.95
C THR A 14 -8.90 -1.99 -7.57
N HIS A 15 -8.02 -1.46 -6.74
CA HIS A 15 -8.41 -0.87 -5.45
C HIS A 15 -9.04 0.52 -5.60
N LEU A 16 -8.69 1.27 -6.66
CA LEU A 16 -9.24 2.59 -6.91
C LEU A 16 -10.69 2.54 -7.40
N GLU A 17 -11.06 1.48 -8.14
CA GLU A 17 -12.42 1.29 -8.66
C GLU A 17 -13.48 1.22 -7.56
N LYS A 18 -13.09 0.76 -6.36
CA LYS A 18 -13.99 0.61 -5.21
C LYS A 18 -14.05 1.85 -4.31
N LEU A 19 -13.20 2.83 -4.56
CA LEU A 19 -13.07 4.02 -3.72
C LEU A 19 -13.84 5.20 -4.31
N LYS A 20 -14.53 5.94 -3.43
CA LYS A 20 -15.10 7.25 -3.75
C LYS A 20 -14.10 8.36 -3.41
N GLU A 21 -14.30 9.54 -3.98
CA GLU A 21 -13.55 10.72 -3.56
C GLU A 21 -14.00 11.16 -2.14
N PRO A 22 -13.09 11.68 -1.29
CA PRO A 22 -11.67 11.99 -1.57
C PRO A 22 -10.71 10.80 -1.36
N ALA A 23 -11.19 9.67 -0.85
CA ALA A 23 -10.34 8.52 -0.50
C ALA A 23 -9.54 7.98 -1.70
N ARG A 24 -10.13 8.00 -2.90
CA ARG A 24 -9.44 7.62 -4.13
C ARG A 24 -8.21 8.49 -4.42
N THR A 25 -8.35 9.81 -4.35
CA THR A 25 -7.22 10.75 -4.51
C THR A 25 -6.16 10.53 -3.43
N ILE A 26 -6.58 10.40 -2.17
CA ILE A 26 -5.68 10.15 -1.03
C ILE A 26 -4.89 8.84 -1.23
N MET A 27 -5.53 7.78 -1.74
CA MET A 27 -4.87 6.50 -2.01
C MET A 27 -3.72 6.63 -3.01
N VAL A 28 -3.93 7.44 -4.07
CA VAL A 28 -2.89 7.72 -5.08
C VAL A 28 -1.76 8.55 -4.48
N ASP A 29 -2.08 9.57 -3.69
CA ASP A 29 -1.08 10.44 -3.06
C ASP A 29 -0.24 9.66 -2.04
N LEU A 30 -0.86 8.80 -1.24
CA LEU A 30 -0.15 7.90 -0.31
C LEU A 30 0.81 6.98 -1.05
N ARG A 31 0.38 6.35 -2.17
CA ARG A 31 1.25 5.51 -3.00
C ARG A 31 2.48 6.27 -3.48
N ASN A 32 2.27 7.49 -4.00
CA ASN A 32 3.35 8.33 -4.53
C ASN A 32 4.31 8.76 -3.42
N PHE A 33 3.78 9.21 -2.28
CA PHE A 33 4.57 9.55 -1.11
C PHE A 33 5.42 8.36 -0.64
N VAL A 34 4.81 7.19 -0.46
CA VAL A 34 5.51 5.99 0.03
C VAL A 34 6.61 5.55 -0.94
N LYS A 35 6.38 5.60 -2.25
CA LYS A 35 7.41 5.32 -3.27
C LYS A 35 8.55 6.35 -3.27
N SER A 36 8.28 7.59 -2.87
CA SER A 36 9.31 8.62 -2.73
C SER A 36 10.28 8.39 -1.55
N LEU A 37 9.94 7.51 -0.59
CA LEU A 37 10.80 7.16 0.56
C LEU A 37 12.08 6.38 0.18
N GLY A 38 12.29 6.11 -1.11
CA GLY A 38 13.53 5.57 -1.68
C GLY A 38 13.33 4.25 -2.44
N GLY A 39 14.32 3.89 -3.26
CA GLY A 39 14.30 2.67 -4.08
C GLY A 39 14.32 1.35 -3.29
N ASN A 40 14.41 1.41 -1.96
CA ASN A 40 14.33 0.27 -1.06
C ASN A 40 12.89 0.00 -0.56
N VAL A 41 11.87 0.60 -1.18
CA VAL A 41 10.45 0.35 -0.87
C VAL A 41 9.88 -0.69 -1.84
N LEU A 42 9.28 -1.73 -1.26
CA LEU A 42 8.51 -2.74 -1.97
C LEU A 42 7.02 -2.42 -1.88
N GLU A 43 6.31 -2.51 -3.00
CA GLU A 43 4.85 -2.42 -3.10
C GLU A 43 4.29 -3.81 -3.41
N GLU A 44 3.43 -4.32 -2.54
CA GLU A 44 2.73 -5.58 -2.70
C GLU A 44 1.22 -5.33 -2.69
N VAL A 45 0.57 -5.56 -3.84
CA VAL A 45 -0.88 -5.42 -4.00
C VAL A 45 -1.54 -6.77 -3.70
N ARG A 46 -2.38 -6.82 -2.67
CA ARG A 46 -3.13 -8.01 -2.23
C ARG A 46 -4.63 -7.79 -2.47
N PRO A 47 -5.47 -8.85 -2.54
CA PRO A 47 -6.89 -8.70 -2.88
C PRO A 47 -7.69 -7.66 -2.09
N HIS A 48 -7.33 -7.41 -0.83
CA HIS A 48 -8.04 -6.50 0.08
C HIS A 48 -7.20 -5.30 0.53
N ARG A 49 -5.90 -5.25 0.24
CA ARG A 49 -5.02 -4.18 0.76
C ARG A 49 -3.75 -4.02 -0.05
N VAL A 50 -3.11 -2.87 0.10
CA VAL A 50 -1.77 -2.61 -0.42
C VAL A 50 -0.79 -2.58 0.74
N VAL A 51 0.29 -3.35 0.63
CA VAL A 51 1.31 -3.52 1.67
C VAL A 51 2.62 -2.92 1.19
N TYR A 52 3.26 -2.13 2.05
CA TYR A 52 4.57 -1.57 1.81
C TYR A 52 5.60 -2.07 2.81
N ALA A 53 6.75 -2.48 2.27
CA ALA A 53 7.86 -3.04 3.04
C ALA A 53 9.20 -2.45 2.62
N LYS A 54 10.23 -2.55 3.47
CA LYS A 54 11.62 -2.24 3.09
C LYS A 54 12.33 -3.48 2.55
N THR A 55 13.10 -3.34 1.45
CA THR A 55 13.82 -4.45 0.80
C THR A 55 14.86 -5.13 1.69
N MET A 56 15.52 -4.38 2.58
CA MET A 56 16.65 -4.90 3.37
C MET A 56 16.27 -6.05 4.32
N ASN A 57 15.04 -6.07 4.79
CA ASN A 57 14.55 -7.06 5.77
C ASN A 57 13.09 -7.47 5.52
N PHE A 58 12.56 -7.17 4.33
CA PHE A 58 11.16 -7.38 3.96
C PHE A 58 10.16 -6.90 5.02
N ARG A 59 10.53 -5.85 5.77
CA ARG A 59 9.76 -5.42 6.92
C ARG A 59 8.63 -4.50 6.46
N THR A 60 7.41 -4.98 6.60
CA THR A 60 6.20 -4.18 6.42
C THR A 60 6.19 -3.01 7.39
N PHE A 61 5.94 -1.82 6.87
CA PHE A 61 5.80 -0.60 7.67
C PHE A 61 4.45 0.09 7.49
N LEU A 62 3.73 -0.22 6.41
CA LEU A 62 2.41 0.33 6.11
C LEU A 62 1.54 -0.71 5.42
N ASP A 63 0.33 -0.93 5.92
CA ASP A 63 -0.77 -1.53 5.16
C ASP A 63 -1.83 -0.47 4.93
N ILE A 64 -2.44 -0.46 3.74
CA ILE A 64 -3.58 0.40 3.39
C ILE A 64 -4.72 -0.48 2.88
N GLU A 65 -5.85 -0.46 3.57
CA GLU A 65 -7.05 -1.19 3.20
C GLU A 65 -8.13 -0.21 2.69
N PRO A 66 -8.60 -0.36 1.45
CA PRO A 66 -9.76 0.37 0.94
C PRO A 66 -11.05 -0.07 1.66
N ALA A 67 -11.74 0.86 2.30
CA ALA A 67 -12.96 0.60 3.08
C ALA A 67 -14.10 1.55 2.63
N GLY A 68 -14.62 1.30 1.43
CA GLY A 68 -15.73 2.06 0.85
C GLY A 68 -15.32 3.50 0.48
N ASP A 69 -15.72 4.47 1.30
CA ASP A 69 -15.38 5.89 1.17
C ASP A 69 -14.21 6.32 2.06
N SER A 70 -13.55 5.37 2.73
CA SER A 70 -12.43 5.60 3.62
C SER A 70 -11.24 4.68 3.31
N LEU A 71 -10.09 5.00 3.90
CA LEU A 71 -8.91 4.15 3.92
C LEU A 71 -8.59 3.82 5.37
N VAL A 72 -8.32 2.55 5.66
CA VAL A 72 -7.80 2.12 6.95
C VAL A 72 -6.29 1.96 6.83
N LEU A 73 -5.52 2.71 7.62
CA LEU A 73 -4.06 2.70 7.57
C LEU A 73 -3.52 1.97 8.79
N SER A 74 -2.69 0.96 8.59
CA SER A 74 -1.95 0.31 9.70
C SER A 74 -0.46 0.60 9.58
N ILE A 75 0.05 1.45 10.48
CA ILE A 75 1.43 1.96 10.46
C ILE A 75 2.26 1.27 11.53
N ARG A 76 3.47 0.81 11.17
CA ARG A 76 4.43 0.19 12.09
C ARG A 76 5.69 1.03 12.19
N THR A 77 5.93 1.64 13.35
CA THR A 77 7.08 2.50 13.62
C THR A 77 8.27 1.75 14.24
N GLY A 78 8.03 0.59 14.86
CA GLY A 78 9.01 -0.18 15.63
C GLY A 78 8.91 -1.69 15.42
N ARG A 79 9.87 -2.45 15.97
CA ARG A 79 9.84 -3.93 15.91
C ARG A 79 8.90 -4.53 16.96
N VAL A 80 8.75 -3.83 18.07
CA VAL A 80 8.03 -4.29 19.26
C VAL A 80 6.69 -3.57 19.42
N ALA A 81 6.62 -2.32 18.99
CA ALA A 81 5.39 -1.55 19.09
C ALA A 81 4.30 -2.15 18.19
N PRO A 82 3.06 -2.30 18.71
CA PRO A 82 1.95 -2.73 17.88
C PRO A 82 1.70 -1.71 16.76
N PRO A 83 1.10 -2.13 15.64
CA PRO A 83 0.68 -1.20 14.60
C PRO A 83 -0.32 -0.18 15.17
N VAL A 84 -0.18 1.08 14.75
CA VAL A 84 -1.21 2.09 14.97
C VAL A 84 -2.15 2.04 13.77
N THR A 85 -3.44 1.81 14.03
CA THR A 85 -4.48 1.87 13.01
C THR A 85 -5.19 3.21 13.07
N LEU A 86 -5.25 3.90 11.92
CA LEU A 86 -5.92 5.19 11.72
C LEU A 86 -7.02 5.05 10.68
#